data_AF-A0A0F9NYX5-F1
#
_entry.id   AF-A0A0F9NYX5-F1
#
_cell.length_a   1.000
_cell.length_b   1.000
_cell.length_c   1.000
_cell.angle_alpha   90.00
_cell.angle_beta   90.00
_cell.angle_gamma   90.00
#
_symmetry.space_group_name_H-M   'P 1'
#
loop_
_entity.id
_entity.type
_entity.pdbx_description
1 polymer ?
#
loop_
_entity_poly.entity_id
_entity_poly.type
_entity_poly.pdbx_seq_one_letter_code
_entity_poly.pdbx_strand_id
1 'polypeptide(L)'
;MNIHKLINFYNIATKNKINNGWKKIKIKYSFIFKMIKEKTIFLNNSYSYPERIYCILYNIYKIPICNHENCKNEIHFQKQHGYSYGFLKYCGRNCALTSKNRNKSVSNGLKGNTNHKGKKHSLEVRKRISEKHKGKKLSKETRKKISEAFSGKKHPMYGKHHSEEAKRKIRISTINQIKKQKGQIHPVYNVNSIQYLNWINRTFNLSGQYAENPNEYHIKDLGYFIDFIDFKNKVIIEWDEKKHYDKNNNLRKKDLKRQNIIQNYFSDFKFIRINENKFLSLTIKQRYQYFNKVL
;
A
#
# COMPACT_ATOMS: atom_id res chain seq x y z
N MET A 1 -61.96 -10.03 -27.37
CA MET A 1 -61.72 -9.53 -25.99
C MET A 1 -61.88 -8.02 -26.00
N ASN A 2 -62.83 -7.46 -25.24
CA ASN A 2 -62.99 -6.00 -25.21
C ASN A 2 -61.77 -5.38 -24.48
N ILE A 3 -60.89 -4.73 -25.23
CA ILE A 3 -59.69 -4.05 -24.73
C ILE A 3 -60.03 -3.13 -23.54
N HIS A 4 -61.24 -2.56 -23.50
CA HIS A 4 -61.73 -1.79 -22.36
C HIS A 4 -61.78 -2.57 -21.04
N LYS A 5 -62.11 -3.87 -21.04
CA LYS A 5 -62.11 -4.69 -19.81
C LYS A 5 -60.69 -4.84 -19.24
N LEU A 6 -59.68 -4.94 -20.10
CA LEU A 6 -58.27 -5.02 -19.71
C LEU A 6 -57.71 -3.70 -19.25
N ILE A 7 -58.03 -2.60 -19.93
CA ILE A 7 -57.64 -1.25 -19.53
C ILE A 7 -58.28 -0.89 -18.19
N ASN A 8 -59.57 -1.20 -18.00
CA ASN A 8 -60.25 -0.96 -16.73
C ASN A 8 -59.61 -1.79 -15.60
N PHE A 9 -59.30 -3.06 -15.85
CA PHE A 9 -58.55 -3.90 -14.91
C PHE A 9 -57.14 -3.35 -14.59
N TYR A 10 -56.40 -2.88 -15.59
CA TYR A 10 -55.08 -2.25 -15.42
C TYR A 10 -55.15 -1.00 -14.55
N ASN A 11 -56.15 -0.14 -14.77
CA ASN A 11 -56.39 1.06 -13.98
C ASN A 11 -56.77 0.73 -12.53
N ILE A 12 -57.59 -0.30 -12.31
CA ILE A 12 -57.93 -0.81 -10.98
C ILE A 12 -56.69 -1.39 -10.28
N ALA A 13 -55.86 -2.16 -10.97
CA ALA A 13 -54.67 -2.80 -10.41
C ALA A 13 -53.55 -1.80 -10.08
N THR A 14 -53.42 -0.72 -10.85
CA THR A 14 -52.45 0.36 -10.61
C THR A 14 -52.88 1.27 -9.46
N LYS A 15 -54.17 1.64 -9.37
CA LYS A 15 -54.72 2.45 -8.26
C LYS A 15 -54.73 1.70 -6.91
N ASN A 16 -55.02 0.40 -6.90
CA ASN A 16 -55.11 -0.40 -5.66
C ASN A 16 -53.77 -0.93 -5.12
N LYS A 17 -52.61 -0.55 -5.70
CA LYS A 17 -51.30 -0.81 -5.08
C LYS A 17 -51.13 -0.17 -3.70
N ILE A 18 -52.08 0.68 -3.28
CA ILE A 18 -52.06 1.43 -2.02
C ILE A 18 -52.84 0.74 -0.88
N ASN A 19 -53.72 -0.25 -1.12
CA ASN A 19 -54.50 -0.88 -0.03
C ASN A 19 -54.65 -2.42 -0.11
N ASN A 20 -54.78 -3.07 1.06
CA ASN A 20 -54.77 -4.53 1.34
C ASN A 20 -55.91 -5.39 0.71
N GLY A 21 -56.45 -5.02 -0.45
CA GLY A 21 -57.59 -5.68 -1.13
C GLY A 21 -57.25 -6.80 -2.13
N TRP A 22 -55.98 -7.15 -2.31
CA TRP A 22 -55.51 -8.01 -3.42
C TRP A 22 -56.12 -9.43 -3.47
N LYS A 23 -56.43 -10.05 -2.33
CA LYS A 23 -57.02 -11.40 -2.28
C LYS A 23 -58.45 -11.44 -2.88
N LYS A 24 -59.29 -10.45 -2.56
CA LYS A 24 -60.68 -10.36 -3.09
C LYS A 24 -60.69 -10.09 -4.61
N ILE A 25 -59.77 -9.25 -5.10
CA ILE A 25 -59.60 -8.96 -6.54
C ILE A 25 -59.17 -10.21 -7.31
N LYS A 26 -58.25 -11.01 -6.75
CA LYS A 26 -57.73 -12.22 -7.40
C LYS A 26 -58.79 -13.31 -7.61
N ILE A 27 -59.75 -13.42 -6.68
CA ILE A 27 -60.88 -14.33 -6.80
C ILE A 27 -61.87 -13.82 -7.85
N LYS A 28 -62.29 -12.54 -7.75
CA LYS A 28 -63.28 -11.93 -8.67
C LYS A 28 -62.84 -11.93 -10.14
N TYR A 29 -61.54 -11.82 -10.40
CA TYR A 29 -60.99 -11.74 -11.76
C TYR A 29 -60.06 -12.92 -12.12
N SER A 30 -60.22 -14.07 -11.47
CA SER A 30 -59.37 -15.27 -11.65
C SER A 30 -59.23 -15.69 -13.12
N PHE A 31 -60.32 -15.66 -13.88
CA PHE A 31 -60.35 -15.95 -15.31
C PHE A 31 -59.47 -14.98 -16.13
N ILE A 32 -59.51 -13.68 -15.81
CA ILE A 32 -58.69 -12.67 -16.51
C ILE A 32 -57.20 -12.90 -16.24
N PHE A 33 -56.83 -13.25 -15.01
CA PHE A 33 -55.44 -13.58 -14.67
C PHE A 33 -54.92 -14.81 -15.41
N LYS A 34 -55.75 -15.86 -15.53
CA LYS A 34 -55.43 -17.07 -16.30
C LYS A 34 -55.18 -16.73 -17.77
N MET A 35 -56.10 -15.99 -18.38
CA MET A 35 -56.01 -15.55 -19.77
C MET A 35 -54.78 -14.65 -20.03
N ILE A 36 -54.44 -13.72 -19.13
CA ILE A 36 -53.24 -12.89 -19.27
C ILE A 36 -51.99 -13.76 -19.30
N LYS A 37 -51.89 -14.77 -18.42
CA LYS A 37 -50.77 -15.71 -18.41
C LYS A 37 -50.68 -16.52 -19.69
N GLU A 38 -51.81 -17.05 -20.19
CA GLU A 38 -51.87 -17.80 -21.45
C GLU A 38 -51.40 -16.94 -22.64
N LYS A 39 -51.87 -15.69 -22.74
CA LYS A 39 -51.45 -14.76 -23.80
C LYS A 39 -50.02 -14.24 -23.67
N THR A 40 -49.38 -14.43 -22.52
CA THR A 40 -47.99 -13.99 -22.26
C THR A 40 -47.10 -15.15 -21.81
N ILE A 41 -47.34 -16.34 -22.37
CA ILE A 41 -46.60 -17.56 -22.00
C ILE A 41 -45.10 -17.46 -22.32
N PHE A 42 -44.72 -16.59 -23.26
CA PHE A 42 -43.33 -16.28 -23.58
C PHE A 42 -42.58 -15.50 -22.46
N LEU A 43 -43.29 -15.03 -21.42
CA LEU A 43 -42.69 -14.39 -20.24
C LEU A 43 -42.65 -15.37 -19.06
N ASN A 44 -41.49 -15.47 -18.40
CA ASN A 44 -41.32 -16.29 -17.20
C ASN A 44 -42.05 -15.70 -15.96
N ASN A 45 -42.13 -16.45 -14.87
CA ASN A 45 -42.88 -16.06 -13.67
C ASN A 45 -42.33 -14.84 -12.92
N SER A 46 -41.12 -14.35 -13.23
CA SER A 46 -40.57 -13.13 -12.62
C SER A 46 -41.23 -11.84 -13.11
N TYR A 47 -41.92 -11.88 -14.27
CA TYR A 47 -42.63 -10.74 -14.83
C TYR A 47 -44.00 -10.55 -14.18
N SER A 48 -44.26 -9.32 -13.72
CA SER A 48 -45.48 -8.86 -13.07
C SER A 48 -46.67 -8.72 -14.03
N TYR A 49 -47.89 -8.69 -13.50
CA TYR A 49 -49.09 -8.52 -14.33
C TYR A 49 -49.17 -7.20 -15.11
N PRO A 50 -48.73 -6.04 -14.59
CA PRO A 50 -48.65 -4.81 -15.37
C PRO A 50 -47.79 -4.96 -16.63
N GLU A 51 -46.66 -5.67 -16.52
CA GLU A 51 -45.73 -5.93 -17.62
C GLU A 51 -46.36 -6.86 -18.67
N ARG A 52 -47.07 -7.91 -18.21
CA ARG A 52 -47.82 -8.81 -19.09
C ARG A 52 -48.97 -8.10 -19.82
N ILE A 53 -49.70 -7.22 -19.12
CA ILE A 53 -50.78 -6.42 -19.73
C ILE A 53 -50.22 -5.46 -20.77
N TYR A 54 -49.06 -4.84 -20.51
CA TYR A 54 -48.37 -4.01 -21.51
C TYR A 54 -48.11 -4.80 -22.78
N CYS A 55 -47.55 -6.02 -22.69
CA CYS A 55 -47.33 -6.85 -23.87
C CYS A 55 -48.60 -7.09 -24.69
N ILE A 56 -49.73 -7.36 -24.01
CA ILE A 56 -51.01 -7.61 -24.68
C ILE A 56 -51.55 -6.34 -25.36
N LEU A 57 -51.46 -5.17 -24.71
CA LEU A 57 -51.93 -3.91 -25.26
C LEU A 57 -51.13 -3.48 -26.50
N TYR A 58 -49.84 -3.81 -26.54
CA TYR A 58 -48.93 -3.44 -27.63
C TYR A 58 -48.61 -4.59 -28.59
N ASN A 59 -49.41 -5.68 -28.59
CA ASN A 59 -49.25 -6.83 -29.49
C ASN A 59 -47.84 -7.44 -29.50
N ILE A 60 -47.21 -7.52 -28.33
CA ILE A 60 -45.89 -8.12 -28.14
C ILE A 60 -46.05 -9.60 -27.82
N TYR A 61 -45.58 -10.46 -28.72
CA TYR A 61 -45.72 -11.92 -28.63
C TYR A 61 -44.40 -12.68 -28.43
N LYS A 62 -43.26 -11.96 -28.38
CA LYS A 62 -41.93 -12.50 -28.06
C LYS A 62 -41.11 -11.45 -27.32
N ILE A 63 -40.17 -11.88 -26.46
CA ILE A 63 -39.20 -10.96 -25.87
C ILE A 63 -38.33 -10.41 -27.02
N PRO A 64 -38.20 -9.08 -27.18
CA PRO A 64 -37.29 -8.53 -28.19
C PRO A 64 -35.86 -9.04 -27.94
N ILE A 65 -35.02 -9.13 -28.97
CA ILE A 65 -33.64 -9.63 -28.85
C ILE A 65 -32.68 -8.51 -29.32
N CYS A 66 -31.48 -8.45 -28.74
CA CYS A 66 -30.45 -7.49 -29.13
C CYS A 66 -29.45 -8.13 -30.10
N ASN A 67 -29.16 -7.48 -31.23
CA ASN A 67 -28.34 -8.05 -32.32
C ASN A 67 -26.82 -7.71 -32.21
N HIS A 68 -26.25 -7.57 -31.00
CA HIS A 68 -24.80 -7.31 -30.86
C HIS A 68 -24.04 -8.59 -30.52
N GLU A 69 -22.90 -8.84 -31.18
CA GLU A 69 -22.10 -10.07 -31.08
C GLU A 69 -21.68 -10.47 -29.65
N ASN A 70 -21.74 -9.58 -28.67
CA ASN A 70 -21.29 -9.83 -27.29
C ASN A 70 -22.30 -9.42 -26.19
N CYS A 71 -23.59 -9.27 -26.54
CA CYS A 71 -24.63 -8.93 -25.56
C CYS A 71 -25.25 -10.21 -24.96
N LYS A 72 -25.35 -10.30 -23.62
CA LYS A 72 -26.01 -11.42 -22.92
C LYS A 72 -27.54 -11.48 -23.10
N ASN A 73 -28.12 -10.66 -23.99
CA ASN A 73 -29.56 -10.63 -24.29
C ASN A 73 -30.47 -10.43 -23.06
N GLU A 74 -30.07 -9.57 -22.12
CA GLU A 74 -30.89 -9.22 -20.96
C GLU A 74 -31.79 -8.01 -21.29
N ILE A 75 -33.03 -8.29 -21.71
CA ILE A 75 -34.09 -7.27 -21.83
C ILE A 75 -34.94 -7.31 -20.57
N HIS A 76 -35.17 -6.16 -19.93
CA HIS A 76 -36.09 -6.07 -18.80
C HIS A 76 -37.07 -4.91 -18.96
N PHE A 77 -38.20 -5.04 -18.26
CA PHE A 77 -39.11 -3.93 -18.03
C PHE A 77 -38.50 -2.95 -17.03
N GLN A 78 -38.63 -1.66 -17.31
CA GLN A 78 -38.29 -0.61 -16.36
C GLN A 78 -39.33 0.52 -16.45
N LYS A 79 -39.58 1.19 -15.33
CA LYS A 79 -40.46 2.37 -15.29
C LYS A 79 -39.83 3.49 -16.14
N GLN A 80 -40.53 3.91 -17.19
CA GLN A 80 -40.27 5.18 -17.86
C GLN A 80 -41.25 6.22 -17.32
N HIS A 81 -40.72 7.37 -16.90
CA HIS A 81 -41.42 8.59 -16.50
C HIS A 81 -42.79 8.39 -15.84
N GLY A 82 -42.81 8.36 -14.50
CA GLY A 82 -44.01 8.55 -13.69
C GLY A 82 -45.01 7.39 -13.66
N TYR A 83 -45.48 6.87 -14.81
CA TYR A 83 -46.65 5.97 -14.84
C TYR A 83 -46.65 4.90 -15.95
N SER A 84 -45.62 4.81 -16.80
CA SER A 84 -45.57 3.79 -17.88
C SER A 84 -44.47 2.74 -17.65
N TYR A 85 -44.84 1.45 -17.71
CA TYR A 85 -43.88 0.35 -17.85
C TYR A 85 -43.69 0.11 -19.34
N GLY A 86 -42.44 0.03 -19.82
CA GLY A 86 -42.14 -0.37 -21.18
C GLY A 86 -40.91 -1.27 -21.22
N PHE A 87 -40.76 -2.04 -22.31
CA PHE A 87 -39.50 -2.73 -22.57
C PHE A 87 -38.43 -1.67 -22.88
N LEU A 88 -37.50 -1.48 -21.94
CA LEU A 88 -36.32 -0.68 -22.18
C LEU A 88 -35.23 -1.60 -22.74
N LYS A 89 -34.79 -1.32 -23.97
CA LYS A 89 -33.58 -1.92 -24.52
C LYS A 89 -32.39 -1.45 -23.68
N TYR A 90 -31.77 -2.33 -22.91
CA TYR A 90 -30.44 -2.04 -22.32
C TYR A 90 -29.35 -2.13 -23.40
N CYS A 91 -29.43 -1.28 -24.41
CA CYS A 91 -28.26 -0.87 -25.19
C CYS A 91 -27.85 0.55 -24.77
N GLY A 92 -27.74 0.77 -23.46
CA GLY A 92 -27.43 2.07 -22.85
C GLY A 92 -26.40 1.95 -21.75
N ARG A 93 -26.07 3.09 -21.10
CA ARG A 93 -24.98 3.37 -20.13
C ARG A 93 -24.67 2.31 -19.04
N ASN A 94 -25.54 1.32 -18.85
CA ASN A 94 -25.41 0.24 -17.87
C ASN A 94 -24.85 -1.08 -18.44
N CYS A 95 -24.60 -1.20 -19.75
CA CYS A 95 -23.86 -2.34 -20.29
C CYS A 95 -22.39 -2.29 -19.82
N ALA A 96 -21.88 -3.38 -19.22
CA ALA A 96 -20.52 -3.44 -18.70
C ALA A 96 -19.44 -3.15 -19.76
N LEU A 97 -19.67 -3.56 -21.02
CA LEU A 97 -18.78 -3.28 -22.16
C LEU A 97 -18.82 -1.80 -22.57
N THR A 98 -20.01 -1.21 -22.69
CA THR A 98 -20.17 0.21 -23.02
C THR A 98 -19.61 1.12 -21.91
N SER A 99 -19.76 0.72 -20.65
CA SER A 99 -19.18 1.41 -19.49
C SER A 99 -17.65 1.32 -19.50
N LYS A 100 -17.08 0.14 -19.77
CA LYS A 100 -15.62 -0.03 -19.94
C LYS A 100 -15.08 0.83 -21.09
N ASN A 101 -15.75 0.83 -22.24
CA ASN A 101 -15.34 1.61 -23.40
C ASN A 101 -15.46 3.13 -23.15
N ARG A 102 -16.55 3.58 -22.51
CA ARG A 102 -16.71 4.98 -22.09
C ARG A 102 -15.62 5.39 -21.11
N ASN A 103 -15.37 4.59 -20.07
CA ASN A 103 -14.35 4.90 -19.07
C ASN A 103 -12.95 4.89 -19.69
N LYS A 104 -12.69 4.01 -20.67
CA LYS A 104 -11.44 4.01 -21.46
C LYS A 104 -11.31 5.29 -22.30
N SER A 105 -12.38 5.72 -22.97
CA SER A 105 -12.42 6.97 -23.75
C SER A 105 -12.19 8.19 -22.86
N VAL A 106 -12.89 8.30 -21.72
CA VAL A 106 -12.69 9.39 -20.74
C VAL A 106 -11.27 9.37 -20.17
N SER A 107 -10.75 8.20 -19.78
CA SER A 107 -9.38 8.04 -19.27
C SER A 107 -8.35 8.50 -20.30
N ASN A 108 -8.54 8.14 -21.59
CA ASN A 108 -7.69 8.59 -22.67
C ASN A 108 -7.77 10.11 -22.89
N GLY A 109 -8.97 10.70 -22.85
CA GLY A 109 -9.14 12.15 -22.99
C GLY A 109 -8.56 12.95 -21.82
N LEU A 110 -8.45 12.35 -20.64
CA LEU A 110 -7.81 12.97 -19.48
C LEU A 110 -6.30 12.69 -19.38
N LYS A 111 -5.76 11.81 -20.24
CA LYS A 111 -4.35 11.41 -20.20
C LYS A 111 -3.49 12.61 -20.60
N GLY A 112 -2.70 13.10 -19.65
CA GLY A 112 -1.84 14.29 -19.85
C GLY A 112 -2.49 15.62 -19.45
N ASN A 113 -3.71 15.63 -18.91
CA ASN A 113 -4.33 16.85 -18.39
C ASN A 113 -3.52 17.43 -17.22
N THR A 114 -3.12 18.70 -17.34
CA THR A 114 -2.28 19.42 -16.36
C THR A 114 -3.04 20.45 -15.52
N ASN A 115 -4.36 20.60 -15.68
CA ASN A 115 -5.18 21.65 -15.03
C ASN A 115 -5.15 21.61 -13.48
N HIS A 116 -4.76 20.47 -12.91
CA HIS A 116 -4.58 20.27 -11.47
C HIS A 116 -3.12 20.07 -11.05
N LYS A 117 -2.16 20.16 -11.98
CA LYS A 117 -0.73 20.03 -11.69
C LYS A 117 -0.30 21.21 -10.79
N GLY A 118 0.33 20.90 -9.67
CA GLY A 118 0.79 21.90 -8.70
C GLY A 118 -0.27 22.41 -7.71
N LYS A 119 -1.57 22.13 -7.93
CA LYS A 119 -2.62 22.50 -6.97
C LYS A 119 -2.54 21.59 -5.74
N LYS A 120 -2.41 22.19 -4.56
CA LYS A 120 -2.35 21.49 -3.28
C LYS A 120 -3.74 21.45 -2.65
N HIS A 121 -4.21 20.27 -2.23
CA HIS A 121 -5.40 20.17 -1.38
C HIS A 121 -5.18 20.88 -0.04
N SER A 122 -6.24 21.48 0.50
CA SER A 122 -6.26 22.02 1.87
C SER A 122 -6.03 20.91 2.90
N LEU A 123 -5.59 21.29 4.10
CA LEU A 123 -5.32 20.33 5.19
C LEU A 123 -6.56 19.52 5.56
N GLU A 124 -7.73 20.16 5.62
CA GLU A 124 -9.01 19.51 5.91
C GLU A 124 -9.37 18.46 4.85
N VAL A 125 -9.20 18.79 3.56
CA VAL A 125 -9.47 17.85 2.46
C VAL A 125 -8.52 16.65 2.54
N ARG A 126 -7.23 16.87 2.83
CA ARG A 126 -6.26 15.78 3.02
C ARG A 126 -6.64 14.87 4.18
N LYS A 127 -7.07 15.45 5.31
CA LYS A 127 -7.51 14.71 6.50
C LYS A 127 -8.69 13.80 6.16
N ARG A 128 -9.73 14.34 5.52
CA ARG A 128 -10.92 13.58 5.11
C ARG A 128 -10.58 12.44 4.13
N ILE A 129 -9.68 12.68 3.17
CA ILE A 129 -9.19 11.64 2.26
C ILE A 129 -8.45 10.55 3.04
N SER A 130 -7.57 10.93 3.96
CA SER A 130 -6.81 9.99 4.80
C SER A 130 -7.74 9.13 5.64
N GLU A 131 -8.72 9.72 6.33
CA GLU A 131 -9.70 9.02 7.17
C GLU A 131 -10.52 8.02 6.36
N LYS A 132 -10.99 8.40 5.16
CA LYS A 132 -11.76 7.52 4.27
C LYS A 132 -10.98 6.28 3.78
N HIS A 133 -9.65 6.36 3.75
CA HIS A 133 -8.79 5.25 3.30
C HIS A 133 -8.11 4.51 4.44
N LYS A 134 -8.16 5.03 5.67
CA LYS A 134 -7.57 4.41 6.85
C LYS A 134 -8.16 3.01 7.06
N GLY A 135 -7.30 2.02 7.26
CA GLY A 135 -7.69 0.63 7.52
C GLY A 135 -8.15 -0.18 6.29
N LYS A 136 -8.29 0.42 5.11
CA LYS A 136 -8.65 -0.33 3.90
C LYS A 136 -7.49 -1.20 3.42
N LYS A 137 -7.73 -2.52 3.34
CA LYS A 137 -6.74 -3.49 2.84
C LYS A 137 -6.89 -3.68 1.34
N LEU A 138 -5.77 -3.66 0.63
CA LEU A 138 -5.74 -4.01 -0.80
C LEU A 138 -5.96 -5.50 -1.01
N SER A 139 -6.65 -5.87 -2.09
CA SER A 139 -6.82 -7.27 -2.48
C SER A 139 -5.46 -7.94 -2.75
N LYS A 140 -5.39 -9.27 -2.61
CA LYS A 140 -4.17 -10.04 -2.91
C LYS A 140 -3.69 -9.77 -4.35
N GLU A 141 -4.61 -9.76 -5.31
CA GLU A 141 -4.31 -9.47 -6.71
C GLU A 141 -3.71 -8.08 -6.91
N THR A 142 -4.28 -7.04 -6.27
CA THR A 142 -3.76 -5.68 -6.36
C THR A 142 -2.36 -5.57 -5.76
N ARG A 143 -2.14 -6.21 -4.60
CA ARG A 143 -0.80 -6.28 -3.98
C ARG A 143 0.22 -6.97 -4.88
N LYS A 144 -0.18 -8.06 -5.54
CA LYS A 144 0.67 -8.77 -6.49
C LYS A 144 1.06 -7.88 -7.67
N LYS A 145 0.10 -7.19 -8.29
CA LYS A 145 0.36 -6.25 -9.41
C LYS A 145 1.32 -5.12 -9.02
N ILE A 146 1.13 -4.54 -7.83
CA ILE A 146 2.05 -3.49 -7.32
C ILE A 146 3.45 -4.09 -7.10
N SER A 147 3.54 -5.25 -6.45
CA SER A 147 4.82 -5.92 -6.22
C SER A 147 5.58 -6.20 -7.53
N GLU A 148 4.89 -6.72 -8.54
CA GLU A 148 5.46 -7.01 -9.86
C GLU A 148 5.84 -5.76 -10.66
N ALA A 149 5.17 -4.64 -10.43
CA ALA A 149 5.50 -3.37 -11.06
C ALA A 149 6.77 -2.74 -10.45
N PHE A 150 7.06 -3.02 -9.18
CA PHE A 150 8.19 -2.47 -8.44
C PHE A 150 9.27 -3.51 -8.11
N SER A 151 9.33 -4.64 -8.83
CA SER A 151 10.33 -5.68 -8.61
C SER A 151 11.49 -5.63 -9.60
N GLY A 152 12.66 -6.09 -9.15
CA GLY A 152 13.87 -6.23 -9.97
C GLY A 152 14.20 -4.96 -10.76
N LYS A 153 14.43 -5.10 -12.07
CA LYS A 153 14.78 -4.01 -12.99
C LYS A 153 13.71 -2.94 -13.15
N LYS A 154 12.45 -3.22 -12.80
CA LYS A 154 11.34 -2.26 -12.90
C LYS A 154 11.31 -1.26 -11.75
N HIS A 155 11.99 -1.57 -10.64
CA HIS A 155 12.05 -0.67 -9.51
C HIS A 155 12.73 0.65 -9.91
N PRO A 156 12.16 1.85 -9.61
CA PRO A 156 12.74 3.14 -10.02
C PRO A 156 14.16 3.42 -9.50
N MET A 157 14.55 2.71 -8.44
CA MET A 157 15.89 2.76 -7.84
C MET A 157 16.77 1.57 -8.20
N TYR A 158 16.35 0.70 -9.13
CA TYR A 158 17.19 -0.41 -9.57
C TYR A 158 18.51 0.11 -10.17
N GLY A 159 19.63 -0.44 -9.73
CA GLY A 159 20.97 -0.01 -10.14
C GLY A 159 21.39 1.38 -9.65
N LYS A 160 20.52 2.11 -8.94
CA LYS A 160 20.85 3.44 -8.39
C LYS A 160 21.41 3.29 -6.99
N HIS A 161 22.54 3.93 -6.74
CA HIS A 161 23.16 4.01 -5.43
C HIS A 161 23.05 5.44 -4.89
N HIS A 162 22.75 5.57 -3.59
CA HIS A 162 22.82 6.86 -2.93
C HIS A 162 24.27 7.35 -2.86
N SER A 163 24.47 8.65 -3.07
CA SER A 163 25.73 9.32 -2.76
C SER A 163 26.03 9.22 -1.25
N GLU A 164 27.29 9.38 -0.87
CA GLU A 164 27.68 9.32 0.55
C GLU A 164 27.01 10.45 1.36
N GLU A 165 26.85 11.63 0.75
CA GLU A 165 26.10 12.74 1.37
C GLU A 165 24.62 12.37 1.61
N ALA A 166 23.96 11.73 0.63
CA ALA A 166 22.59 11.27 0.80
C ALA A 166 22.48 10.20 1.90
N LYS A 167 23.42 9.24 1.97
CA LYS A 167 23.47 8.26 3.05
C LYS A 167 23.67 8.90 4.42
N ARG A 168 24.53 9.93 4.52
CA ARG A 168 24.74 10.71 5.75
C ARG A 168 23.43 11.39 6.19
N LYS A 169 22.76 12.08 5.29
CA LYS A 169 21.45 12.73 5.56
C LYS A 169 20.40 11.72 6.03
N ILE A 170 20.30 10.57 5.36
CA ILE A 170 19.37 9.49 5.75
C ILE A 170 19.69 8.96 7.14
N ARG A 171 20.97 8.76 7.46
CA ARG A 171 21.43 8.29 8.78
C ARG A 171 21.02 9.26 9.89
N ILE A 172 21.37 10.54 9.74
CA ILE A 172 21.05 11.59 10.71
C ILE A 172 19.53 11.74 10.89
N SER A 173 18.78 11.74 9.78
CA SER A 173 17.32 11.84 9.83
C SER A 173 16.69 10.65 10.57
N THR A 174 17.19 9.44 10.32
CA THR A 174 16.71 8.23 11.01
C THR A 174 16.98 8.32 12.52
N ILE A 175 18.18 8.73 12.92
CA ILE A 175 18.55 8.94 14.33
C ILE A 175 17.59 9.96 14.96
N ASN A 176 17.40 11.12 14.35
CA ASN A 176 16.49 12.15 14.87
C ASN A 176 15.04 11.66 15.02
N GLN A 177 14.56 10.87 14.06
CA GLN A 177 13.23 10.28 14.13
C GLN A 177 13.09 9.31 15.30
N ILE A 178 14.08 8.44 15.51
CA ILE A 178 14.09 7.50 16.65
C ILE A 178 14.13 8.28 17.97
N LYS A 179 14.96 9.33 18.05
CA LYS A 179 15.05 10.20 19.23
C LYS A 179 13.70 10.80 19.59
N LYS A 180 12.96 11.30 18.59
CA LYS A 180 11.63 11.88 18.79
C LYS A 180 10.60 10.86 19.27
N GLN A 181 10.72 9.60 18.85
CA GLN A 181 9.76 8.55 19.20
C GLN A 181 10.06 7.88 20.54
N LYS A 182 11.34 7.66 20.87
CA LYS A 182 11.78 6.85 22.02
C LYS A 182 12.57 7.63 23.08
N GLY A 183 12.86 8.91 22.84
CA GLY A 183 13.69 9.73 23.73
C GLY A 183 15.17 9.46 23.54
N GLN A 184 15.71 8.44 24.23
CA GLN A 184 17.13 8.09 24.19
C GLN A 184 17.44 7.06 23.10
N ILE A 185 18.60 7.20 22.47
CA ILE A 185 19.10 6.26 21.46
C ILE A 185 20.33 5.59 22.02
N HIS A 186 20.26 4.28 22.13
CA HIS A 186 21.39 3.42 22.43
C HIS A 186 21.67 2.55 21.20
N PRO A 187 22.85 2.68 20.56
CA PRO A 187 23.24 1.76 19.51
C PRO A 187 23.35 0.34 20.07
N VAL A 188 23.09 -0.65 19.22
CA VAL A 188 23.34 -2.05 19.60
C VAL A 188 24.85 -2.26 19.56
N TYR A 189 25.44 -2.45 20.72
CA TYR A 189 26.87 -2.68 20.91
C TYR A 189 27.18 -4.15 21.16
N ASN A 190 28.44 -4.53 20.97
CA ASN A 190 28.91 -5.87 21.26
C ASN A 190 29.30 -6.00 22.75
N VAL A 191 28.53 -6.77 23.52
CA VAL A 191 28.77 -6.98 24.97
C VAL A 191 30.16 -7.56 25.24
N ASN A 192 30.66 -8.47 24.40
CA ASN A 192 31.99 -9.06 24.57
C ASN A 192 33.10 -8.03 24.40
N SER A 193 32.90 -7.03 23.52
CA SER A 193 33.88 -5.97 23.31
C SER A 193 34.13 -5.16 24.58
N ILE A 194 33.11 -4.96 25.42
CA ILE A 194 33.18 -4.12 26.63
C ILE A 194 34.21 -4.65 27.61
N GLN A 195 34.25 -5.96 27.84
CA GLN A 195 35.24 -6.56 28.73
C GLN A 195 36.67 -6.20 28.31
N TYR A 196 36.94 -6.22 27.00
CA TYR A 196 38.27 -5.92 26.46
C TYR A 196 38.54 -4.43 26.39
N LEU A 197 37.55 -3.60 26.07
CA LEU A 197 37.68 -2.14 26.14
C LEU A 197 37.98 -1.67 27.56
N ASN A 198 37.32 -2.25 28.58
CA ASN A 198 37.64 -2.04 29.99
C ASN A 198 39.09 -2.43 30.31
N TRP A 199 39.55 -3.58 29.83
CA TRP A 199 40.92 -4.04 30.04
C TRP A 199 41.93 -3.10 29.38
N ILE A 200 41.72 -2.69 28.12
CA ILE A 200 42.58 -1.74 27.40
C ILE A 200 42.63 -0.41 28.16
N ASN A 201 41.47 0.11 28.56
CA ASN A 201 41.35 1.40 29.23
C ASN A 201 42.18 1.44 30.53
N ARG A 202 42.07 0.39 31.36
CA ARG A 202 42.81 0.28 32.61
C ARG A 202 44.31 0.02 32.40
N THR A 203 44.65 -0.88 31.48
CA THR A 203 46.03 -1.33 31.26
C THR A 203 46.91 -0.23 30.69
N PHE A 204 46.37 0.60 29.80
CA PHE A 204 47.11 1.67 29.12
C PHE A 204 46.80 3.07 29.67
N ASN A 205 46.19 3.13 30.86
CA ASN A 205 45.84 4.38 31.55
C ASN A 205 45.10 5.39 30.65
N LEU A 206 44.13 4.87 29.88
CA LEU A 206 43.31 5.67 28.98
C LEU A 206 42.09 6.23 29.72
N SER A 207 41.52 7.29 29.14
CA SER A 207 40.34 8.02 29.62
C SER A 207 39.15 7.80 28.67
N GLY A 208 38.97 6.56 28.22
CA GLY A 208 38.08 6.23 27.11
C GLY A 208 36.59 6.34 27.42
N GLN A 209 35.85 6.83 26.43
CA GLN A 209 34.39 6.81 26.34
C GLN A 209 33.94 5.63 25.45
N TYR A 210 33.06 4.77 25.97
CA TYR A 210 32.49 3.61 25.28
C TYR A 210 31.11 3.22 25.88
N ALA A 211 30.47 2.17 25.35
CA ALA A 211 29.08 1.79 25.63
C ALA A 211 28.62 1.87 27.10
N GLU A 212 29.45 1.45 28.07
CA GLU A 212 29.09 1.46 29.51
C GLU A 212 29.75 2.58 30.32
N ASN A 213 30.51 3.48 29.68
CA ASN A 213 31.23 4.54 30.37
C ASN A 213 31.48 5.77 29.47
N PRO A 214 30.70 6.86 29.57
CA PRO A 214 29.33 6.98 30.03
C PRO A 214 28.27 6.59 28.97
N ASN A 215 28.67 6.23 27.75
CA ASN A 215 27.91 5.69 26.59
C ASN A 215 28.81 5.82 25.33
N GLU A 216 28.54 5.08 24.24
CA GLU A 216 29.27 5.26 22.97
C GLU A 216 29.25 6.71 22.46
N TYR A 217 30.36 7.16 21.88
CA TYR A 217 30.46 8.53 21.37
C TYR A 217 29.76 8.67 20.02
N HIS A 218 28.75 9.54 19.96
CA HIS A 218 28.01 9.83 18.74
C HIS A 218 28.56 11.06 18.00
N ILE A 219 29.14 10.84 16.82
CA ILE A 219 29.54 11.90 15.90
C ILE A 219 28.29 12.47 15.22
N LYS A 220 27.67 13.50 15.80
CA LYS A 220 26.37 14.05 15.35
C LYS A 220 26.36 14.44 13.86
N ASP A 221 27.46 14.98 13.36
CA ASP A 221 27.57 15.46 11.97
C ASP A 221 27.68 14.32 10.95
N LEU A 222 28.14 13.15 11.38
CA LEU A 222 28.26 11.97 10.52
C LEU A 222 27.16 10.93 10.80
N GLY A 223 26.55 10.95 11.98
CA GLY A 223 25.60 9.94 12.46
C GLY A 223 26.25 8.60 12.81
N TYR A 224 27.56 8.55 13.07
CA TYR A 224 28.27 7.33 13.48
C TYR A 224 28.47 7.29 15.00
N PHE A 225 28.38 6.10 15.58
CA PHE A 225 28.73 5.83 16.98
C PHE A 225 30.06 5.09 17.00
N ILE A 226 31.03 5.58 17.77
CA ILE A 226 32.37 5.00 17.90
C ILE A 226 32.37 4.06 19.11
N ASP A 227 32.95 2.86 18.96
CA ASP A 227 32.99 1.85 20.02
C ASP A 227 33.82 2.33 21.22
N PHE A 228 34.96 2.96 20.98
CA PHE A 228 35.82 3.56 22.00
C PHE A 228 36.56 4.79 21.49
N ILE A 229 36.52 5.88 22.24
CA ILE A 229 37.30 7.11 21.96
C ILE A 229 37.91 7.68 23.24
N ASP A 230 39.17 8.06 23.18
CA ASP A 230 39.85 8.79 24.24
C ASP A 230 40.35 10.13 23.68
N PHE A 231 39.75 11.22 24.16
CA PHE A 231 40.11 12.57 23.75
C PHE A 231 41.45 13.04 24.34
N LYS A 232 41.84 12.53 25.52
CA LYS A 232 43.08 12.93 26.19
C LYS A 232 44.29 12.38 25.44
N ASN A 233 44.23 11.10 25.09
CA ASN A 233 45.31 10.43 24.36
C ASN A 233 45.13 10.48 22.83
N LYS A 234 44.03 11.08 22.35
CA LYS A 234 43.65 11.15 20.93
C LYS A 234 43.64 9.79 20.24
N VAL A 235 42.95 8.82 20.84
CA VAL A 235 42.85 7.44 20.33
C VAL A 235 41.41 7.10 20.01
N ILE A 236 41.19 6.45 18.86
CA ILE A 236 39.91 5.83 18.48
C ILE A 236 40.16 4.33 18.29
N ILE A 237 39.30 3.50 18.88
CA ILE A 237 39.32 2.06 18.71
C ILE A 237 37.96 1.60 18.18
N GLU A 238 37.96 0.81 17.11
CA GLU A 238 36.77 0.12 16.60
C GLU A 238 36.93 -1.41 16.70
N TRP A 239 35.86 -2.07 17.15
CA TRP A 239 35.80 -3.50 17.40
C TRP A 239 35.05 -4.23 16.28
N ASP A 240 35.78 -4.97 15.47
CA ASP A 240 35.23 -5.64 14.30
C ASP A 240 34.83 -7.09 14.57
N GLU A 241 33.53 -7.33 14.63
CA GLU A 241 32.92 -8.66 14.56
C GLU A 241 33.13 -9.32 13.18
N LYS A 242 32.99 -10.65 13.12
CA LYS A 242 33.09 -11.46 11.89
C LYS A 242 32.29 -10.91 10.70
N LYS A 243 31.15 -10.28 10.95
CA LYS A 243 30.25 -9.72 9.91
C LYS A 243 30.84 -8.52 9.15
N HIS A 244 31.88 -7.87 9.67
CA HIS A 244 32.57 -6.74 9.01
C HIS A 244 33.54 -7.21 7.92
N TYR A 245 33.86 -8.50 7.89
CA TYR A 245 34.78 -9.10 6.93
C TYR A 245 34.02 -9.88 5.84
N ASP A 246 34.66 -10.03 4.68
CA ASP A 246 34.22 -10.92 3.61
C ASP A 246 34.74 -12.35 3.85
N LYS A 247 34.43 -13.26 2.91
CA LYS A 247 34.86 -14.67 3.00
C LYS A 247 36.38 -14.85 2.96
N ASN A 248 37.10 -13.87 2.42
CA ASN A 248 38.55 -13.85 2.29
C ASN A 248 39.21 -13.10 3.46
N ASN A 249 38.44 -12.77 4.51
CA ASN A 249 38.89 -12.02 5.69
C ASN A 249 39.34 -10.58 5.39
N ASN A 250 38.90 -10.00 4.26
CA ASN A 250 39.11 -8.59 3.94
C ASN A 250 37.99 -7.73 4.51
N LEU A 251 38.34 -6.53 4.96
CA LEU A 251 37.36 -5.58 5.47
C LEU A 251 36.41 -5.14 4.34
N ARG A 252 35.11 -5.15 4.59
CA ARG A 252 34.12 -4.82 3.56
C ARG A 252 34.24 -3.35 3.13
N LYS A 253 33.91 -3.07 1.87
CA LYS A 253 33.95 -1.71 1.29
C LYS A 253 33.21 -0.65 2.09
N LYS A 254 32.09 -1.00 2.75
CA LYS A 254 31.31 -0.06 3.58
C LYS A 254 32.05 0.32 4.87
N ASP A 255 32.81 -0.61 5.43
CA ASP A 255 33.52 -0.46 6.69
C ASP A 255 34.84 0.32 6.46
N LEU A 256 35.53 0.05 5.34
CA LEU A 256 36.63 0.91 4.85
C LEU A 256 36.18 2.36 4.61
N LYS A 257 35.02 2.55 3.99
CA LYS A 257 34.46 3.90 3.79
C LYS A 257 34.17 4.60 5.11
N ARG A 258 33.55 3.89 6.06
CA ARG A 258 33.30 4.42 7.42
C ARG A 258 34.62 4.84 8.07
N GLN A 259 35.63 3.98 8.04
CA GLN A 259 36.97 4.27 8.55
C GLN A 259 37.53 5.57 7.95
N ASN A 260 37.58 5.69 6.62
CA ASN A 260 38.14 6.88 5.97
C ASN A 260 37.39 8.16 6.37
N ILE A 261 36.05 8.10 6.48
CA ILE A 261 35.24 9.24 6.90
C ILE A 261 35.56 9.65 8.35
N ILE A 262 35.69 8.67 9.26
CA ILE A 262 35.99 8.95 10.67
C ILE A 262 37.44 9.45 10.83
N GLN A 263 38.41 8.85 10.15
CA GLN A 263 39.80 9.30 10.17
C GLN A 263 39.95 10.72 9.62
N ASN A 264 39.21 11.07 8.55
CA ASN A 264 39.23 12.44 8.04
C ASN A 264 38.58 13.44 9.00
N TYR A 265 37.57 13.01 9.77
CA TYR A 265 36.90 13.85 10.76
C TYR A 265 37.77 14.05 12.02
N PHE A 266 38.50 13.02 12.43
CA PHE A 266 39.45 13.03 13.54
C PHE A 266 40.88 12.83 13.03
N SER A 267 41.34 13.78 12.20
CA SER A 267 42.63 13.67 11.50
C SER A 267 43.85 13.62 12.41
N ASP A 268 43.72 14.14 13.64
CA ASP A 268 44.76 14.16 14.65
C ASP A 268 44.67 12.99 15.64
N PHE A 269 43.73 12.05 15.44
CA PHE A 269 43.57 10.87 16.29
C PHE A 269 44.22 9.64 15.69
N LYS A 270 44.81 8.82 16.55
CA LYS A 270 45.28 7.49 16.20
C LYS A 270 44.09 6.54 16.11
N PHE A 271 43.84 6.01 14.91
CA PHE A 271 42.71 5.11 14.65
C PHE A 271 43.16 3.64 14.62
N ILE A 272 42.62 2.82 15.51
CA ILE A 272 42.99 1.41 15.68
C ILE A 272 41.75 0.55 15.43
N ARG A 273 41.89 -0.51 14.62
CA ARG A 273 40.84 -1.54 14.46
C ARG A 273 41.26 -2.84 15.10
N ILE A 274 40.34 -3.45 15.84
CA ILE A 274 40.55 -4.75 16.47
C ILE A 274 39.67 -5.77 15.77
N ASN A 275 40.28 -6.76 15.12
CA ASN A 275 39.54 -7.92 14.63
C ASN A 275 39.26 -8.86 15.81
N GLU A 276 37.99 -9.03 16.17
CA GLU A 276 37.55 -9.83 17.33
C GLU A 276 38.16 -11.23 17.32
N ASN A 277 37.98 -12.00 16.25
CA ASN A 277 38.46 -13.38 16.18
C ASN A 277 39.99 -13.48 16.35
N LYS A 278 40.73 -12.60 15.67
CA LYS A 278 42.20 -12.56 15.79
C LYS A 278 42.61 -12.17 17.20
N PHE A 279 41.98 -11.14 17.76
CA PHE A 279 42.31 -10.63 19.09
C PHE A 279 42.04 -11.66 20.19
N LEU A 280 40.91 -12.37 20.09
CA LEU A 280 40.53 -13.43 21.01
C LEU A 280 41.50 -14.61 20.94
N SER A 281 42.07 -14.91 19.77
CA SER A 281 43.08 -15.99 19.61
C SER A 281 44.45 -15.67 20.22
N LEU A 282 44.72 -14.41 20.56
CA LEU A 282 45.99 -13.99 21.17
C LEU A 282 46.03 -14.25 22.67
N THR A 283 47.22 -14.59 23.17
CA THR A 283 47.54 -14.61 24.61
C THR A 283 47.54 -13.19 25.19
N ILE A 284 47.43 -13.06 26.52
CA ILE A 284 47.48 -11.76 27.21
C ILE A 284 48.78 -11.01 26.90
N LYS A 285 49.93 -11.70 26.90
CA LYS A 285 51.23 -11.10 26.56
C LYS A 285 51.25 -10.54 25.14
N GLN A 286 50.71 -11.27 24.16
CA GLN A 286 50.63 -10.81 22.77
C GLN A 286 49.68 -9.61 22.61
N ARG A 287 48.55 -9.59 23.32
CA ARG A 287 47.64 -8.43 23.33
C ARG A 287 48.33 -7.19 23.89
N TYR A 288 49.07 -7.35 24.99
CA TYR A 288 49.84 -6.26 25.59
C TYR A 288 50.92 -5.72 24.63
N GLN A 289 51.67 -6.61 24.00
CA GLN A 289 52.68 -6.25 22.99
C GLN A 289 52.07 -5.53 21.78
N TYR A 290 50.92 -5.99 21.30
CA TYR A 290 50.20 -5.34 20.20
C TYR A 290 49.87 -3.89 20.56
N PHE A 291 49.24 -3.65 21.71
CA PHE A 291 48.83 -2.31 22.11
C PHE A 291 49.99 -1.39 22.45
N ASN A 292 51.09 -1.86 23.03
CA ASN A 292 52.30 -1.02 23.20
C ASN A 292 52.91 -0.57 21.87
N LYS A 293 52.67 -1.29 20.77
CA LYS A 293 53.13 -0.90 19.44
C LYS A 293 52.16 0.09 18.79
N VAL A 294 50.86 -0.06 19.04
CA VAL A 294 49.81 0.69 18.34
C VAL A 294 49.19 1.82 19.16
N LEU A 295 49.52 2.00 20.43
CA LEU A 295 49.24 3.20 21.24
C LEU A 295 50.50 4.06 21.31
#